data_AF-A0A969LID0-F1
#
_entry.id   AF-A0A969LID0-F1
#
_cell.length_a   1.000
_cell.length_b   1.000
_cell.length_c   1.000
_cell.angle_alpha   90.00
_cell.angle_beta   90.00
_cell.angle_gamma   90.00
#
_symmetry.space_group_name_H-M   'P 1'
#
loop_
_entity.id
_entity.type
_entity.pdbx_description
1 polymer ?
#
loop_
_entity_poly.entity_id
_entity_poly.type
_entity_poly.pdbx_seq_one_letter_code
_entity_poly.pdbx_strand_id
1 'polypeptide(L)'
;MIGGAIGYVAGNRDPKRVVTGALAGAAVGGAAGYMIAGEKQHYARKEDVYNALISDCRQRTGKLTRILATTDQLIAQRRAELHRIKAMASSDDQRLTAQKALQADLEADRSALNDALASARQHGQEVESNLAELQKQFPGNNKQIEDEAVQYRVNAQKLEQRPEDMNRLIAESSKLS
;
A
#
# COMPACT_ATOMS: atom_id res chain seq x y z
N MET A 1 -19.05 -8.30 5.41
CA MET A 1 -19.54 -6.90 5.48
C MET A 1 -18.37 -5.96 5.25
N ILE A 2 -18.46 -5.22 4.15
CA ILE A 2 -17.91 -3.88 3.88
C ILE A 2 -16.88 -3.38 4.90
N GLY A 3 -15.60 -3.45 4.53
CA GLY A 3 -14.49 -2.84 5.27
C GLY A 3 -13.55 -2.15 4.28
N GLY A 4 -14.09 -1.29 3.44
CA GLY A 4 -13.34 -0.65 2.37
C GLY A 4 -14.10 0.52 1.74
N ALA A 5 -14.76 1.32 2.58
CA ALA A 5 -15.42 2.54 2.14
C ALA A 5 -15.18 3.64 3.16
N ILE A 6 -13.91 3.98 3.43
CA ILE A 6 -13.57 5.28 3.99
C ILE A 6 -12.35 5.81 3.22
N GLY A 7 -12.67 6.34 2.05
CA GLY A 7 -11.86 7.29 1.29
C GLY A 7 -12.80 8.30 0.63
N TYR A 8 -13.86 8.69 1.35
CA TYR A 8 -14.91 9.59 0.87
C TYR A 8 -15.13 10.74 1.86
N VAL A 9 -14.06 11.32 2.38
CA VAL A 9 -14.14 12.59 3.12
C VAL A 9 -12.96 13.50 2.73
N ALA A 10 -12.96 13.94 1.48
CA ALA A 10 -12.39 15.24 1.12
C ALA A 10 -13.02 15.66 -0.20
N GLY A 11 -13.81 16.73 -0.17
CA GLY A 11 -14.52 17.26 -1.32
C GLY A 11 -13.63 17.53 -2.54
N ASN A 12 -14.31 17.55 -3.68
CA ASN A 12 -13.85 17.59 -5.07
C ASN A 12 -13.47 16.25 -5.70
N ARG A 13 -14.02 16.01 -6.89
CA ARG A 13 -13.79 14.89 -7.82
C ARG A 13 -12.36 14.90 -8.39
N ASP A 14 -11.38 15.20 -7.56
CA ASP A 14 -9.99 15.22 -7.99
C ASP A 14 -9.46 13.78 -7.97
N PRO A 15 -9.15 13.18 -9.12
CA PRO A 15 -8.70 11.79 -9.19
C PRO A 15 -7.47 11.54 -8.31
N LYS A 16 -6.66 12.58 -8.04
CA LYS A 16 -5.50 12.51 -7.15
C LYS A 16 -5.88 12.18 -5.70
N ARG A 17 -6.88 12.88 -5.16
CA ARG A 17 -7.36 12.67 -3.77
C ARG A 17 -8.03 11.32 -3.60
N VAL A 18 -8.69 10.82 -4.65
CA VAL A 18 -9.27 9.47 -4.67
C VAL A 18 -8.17 8.42 -4.58
N VAL A 19 -7.06 8.60 -5.29
CA VAL A 19 -5.90 7.71 -5.23
C VAL A 19 -5.23 7.74 -3.85
N THR A 20 -4.94 8.91 -3.30
CA THR A 20 -4.35 9.05 -1.95
C THR A 20 -5.28 8.48 -0.89
N GLY A 21 -6.58 8.74 -0.99
CA GLY A 21 -7.62 8.20 -0.10
C GLY A 21 -7.78 6.69 -0.24
N ALA A 22 -7.60 6.12 -1.43
CA ALA A 22 -7.59 4.68 -1.65
C ALA A 22 -6.34 4.01 -1.07
N LEU A 23 -5.17 4.66 -1.14
CA LEU A 23 -3.93 4.18 -0.49
C LEU A 23 -4.07 4.19 1.03
N ALA A 24 -4.52 5.31 1.60
CA ALA A 24 -4.77 5.42 3.04
C ALA A 24 -5.87 4.45 3.50
N GLY A 25 -6.98 4.36 2.75
CA GLY A 25 -8.07 3.42 3.03
C GLY A 25 -7.65 1.95 2.88
N ALA A 26 -6.69 1.64 2.01
CA ALA A 26 -6.12 0.29 1.88
C ALA A 26 -5.15 -0.03 3.01
N ALA A 27 -4.43 0.96 3.55
CA ALA A 27 -3.55 0.81 4.69
C ALA A 27 -4.32 0.52 5.98
N VAL A 28 -5.39 1.29 6.22
CA VAL A 28 -6.23 1.19 7.43
C VAL A 28 -7.31 0.10 7.27
N GLY A 29 -7.73 -0.18 6.04
CA GLY A 29 -8.79 -1.13 5.71
C GLY A 29 -8.29 -2.56 5.48
N GLY A 30 -8.40 -3.37 6.53
CA GLY A 30 -8.98 -4.71 6.40
C GLY A 30 -8.07 -5.92 6.66
N ALA A 31 -8.54 -6.73 7.62
CA ALA A 31 -8.15 -8.10 7.98
C ALA A 31 -6.97 -8.28 8.95
N ALA A 32 -6.97 -7.57 10.09
CA ALA A 32 -6.30 -8.07 11.28
C ALA A 32 -7.02 -9.32 11.80
N GLY A 33 -6.40 -10.49 11.63
CA GLY A 33 -6.47 -11.59 12.60
C GLY A 33 -7.65 -12.57 12.60
N TYR A 34 -8.51 -12.63 11.57
CA TYR A 34 -9.72 -13.47 11.70
C TYR A 34 -9.60 -14.98 11.44
N MET A 35 -8.50 -15.51 10.90
CA MET A 35 -8.50 -16.92 10.47
C MET A 35 -7.99 -17.97 11.47
N ILE A 36 -7.42 -17.60 12.62
CA ILE A 36 -6.88 -18.63 13.54
C ILE A 36 -7.48 -18.56 14.96
N ALA A 37 -8.01 -17.41 15.39
CA ALA A 37 -8.48 -17.25 16.78
C ALA A 37 -9.94 -17.67 17.04
N GLY A 38 -10.85 -17.55 16.07
CA GLY A 38 -12.29 -17.74 16.31
C GLY A 38 -12.93 -18.98 15.68
N GLU A 39 -12.33 -19.55 14.63
CA GLU A 39 -13.06 -20.45 13.71
C GLU A 39 -12.43 -21.84 13.58
N LYS A 40 -11.84 -22.34 14.68
CA LYS A 40 -11.37 -23.74 14.79
C LYS A 40 -12.48 -24.79 14.59
N GLN A 41 -13.75 -24.39 14.46
CA GLN A 41 -14.88 -25.29 14.21
C GLN A 41 -15.19 -25.53 12.72
N HIS A 42 -14.77 -24.67 11.78
CA HIS A 42 -15.19 -24.78 10.38
C HIS A 42 -14.18 -25.47 9.45
N TYR A 43 -12.90 -25.48 9.79
CA TYR A 43 -11.89 -26.17 9.00
C TYR A 43 -11.80 -27.64 9.41
N ALA A 44 -12.64 -28.47 8.79
CA ALA A 44 -12.72 -29.90 9.06
C ALA A 44 -11.45 -30.66 8.64
N ARG A 45 -10.61 -30.09 7.75
CA ARG A 45 -9.42 -30.74 7.20
C ARG A 45 -8.24 -29.78 7.09
N LYS A 46 -7.03 -30.34 7.23
CA LYS A 46 -5.74 -29.68 6.95
C LYS A 46 -5.81 -28.89 5.64
N GLU A 47 -6.26 -29.52 4.56
CA GLU A 47 -6.33 -28.94 3.22
C GLU A 47 -7.14 -27.64 3.14
N ASP A 48 -8.23 -27.52 3.91
CA ASP A 48 -9.08 -26.33 3.90
C ASP A 48 -8.36 -25.13 4.53
N VAL A 49 -7.58 -25.37 5.60
CA VAL A 49 -6.73 -24.35 6.23
C VAL A 49 -5.65 -23.87 5.27
N TYR A 50 -4.98 -24.79 4.57
CA TYR A 50 -3.97 -24.44 3.58
C TYR A 50 -4.56 -23.61 2.43
N ASN A 51 -5.70 -24.03 1.88
CA ASN A 51 -6.37 -23.32 0.80
C ASN A 51 -6.81 -21.92 1.20
N ALA A 52 -7.33 -21.75 2.43
CA ALA A 52 -7.71 -20.44 2.96
C ALA A 52 -6.51 -19.49 3.06
N LEU A 53 -5.36 -19.98 3.54
CA LEU A 53 -4.14 -19.18 3.65
C LEU A 53 -3.49 -18.86 2.31
N ILE A 54 -3.49 -19.81 1.38
CA ILE A 54 -3.04 -19.55 0.00
C ILE A 54 -3.93 -18.46 -0.61
N SER A 55 -5.25 -18.56 -0.44
CA SER A 55 -6.20 -17.57 -0.94
C SER A 55 -5.98 -16.19 -0.30
N ASP A 56 -5.79 -16.12 1.01
CA ASP A 56 -5.51 -14.88 1.72
C ASP A 56 -4.16 -14.27 1.29
N CYS A 57 -3.10 -15.07 1.20
CA CYS A 57 -1.81 -14.63 0.68
C CYS A 57 -1.94 -14.06 -0.75
N ARG A 58 -2.66 -14.75 -1.65
CA ARG A 58 -2.92 -14.27 -3.02
C ARG A 58 -3.71 -12.97 -3.04
N GLN A 59 -4.75 -12.86 -2.22
CA GLN A 59 -5.55 -11.66 -2.12
C GLN A 59 -4.71 -10.47 -1.64
N ARG A 60 -3.85 -10.69 -0.64
CA ARG A 60 -2.94 -9.69 -0.09
C ARG A 60 -1.84 -9.31 -1.08
N THR A 61 -1.23 -10.27 -1.76
CA THR A 61 -0.26 -10.04 -2.85
C THR A 61 -0.89 -9.25 -4.00
N GLY A 62 -2.13 -9.56 -4.36
CA GLY A 62 -2.90 -8.79 -5.34
C GLY A 62 -3.19 -7.36 -4.88
N LYS A 63 -3.51 -7.16 -3.60
CA LYS A 63 -3.70 -5.83 -3.00
C LYS A 63 -2.41 -5.01 -3.03
N LEU A 64 -1.28 -5.59 -2.62
CA LEU A 64 0.04 -4.94 -2.70
C LEU A 64 0.41 -4.57 -4.14
N THR A 65 0.14 -5.46 -5.10
CA THR A 65 0.42 -5.19 -6.52
C THR A 65 -0.39 -3.99 -7.03
N ARG A 66 -1.66 -3.87 -6.63
CA ARG A 66 -2.48 -2.69 -6.97
C ARG A 66 -1.98 -1.42 -6.30
N ILE A 67 -1.57 -1.51 -5.04
CA ILE A 67 -0.94 -0.38 -4.32
C ILE A 67 0.30 0.07 -5.09
N LEU A 68 1.22 -0.84 -5.41
CA LEU A 68 2.43 -0.53 -6.17
C LEU A 68 2.13 0.14 -7.52
N ALA A 69 1.21 -0.42 -8.31
CA ALA A 69 0.83 0.15 -9.60
C ALA A 69 0.24 1.56 -9.47
N THR A 70 -0.59 1.76 -8.43
CA THR A 70 -1.21 3.06 -8.13
C THR A 70 -0.15 4.07 -7.68
N THR A 71 0.78 3.65 -6.83
CA THR A 71 1.91 4.47 -6.37
C THR A 71 2.81 4.88 -7.54
N ASP A 72 3.12 3.97 -8.45
CA ASP A 72 3.95 4.26 -9.62
C ASP A 72 3.27 5.30 -10.53
N GLN A 73 1.95 5.18 -10.75
CA GLN A 73 1.16 6.18 -11.47
C GLN A 73 1.17 7.55 -10.77
N LEU A 74 1.01 7.56 -9.45
CA LEU A 74 1.03 8.78 -8.64
C LEU A 74 2.39 9.48 -8.73
N ILE A 75 3.50 8.76 -8.56
CA ILE A 75 4.86 9.31 -8.69
C ILE A 75 5.08 9.88 -10.10
N ALA A 76 4.65 9.18 -11.15
CA ALA A 76 4.76 9.67 -12.52
C ALA A 76 3.94 10.96 -12.75
N GLN A 77 2.71 11.01 -12.21
CA GLN A 77 1.85 12.18 -12.30
C GLN A 77 2.46 13.38 -11.57
N ARG A 78 2.99 13.18 -10.36
CA ARG A 78 3.64 14.24 -9.57
C ARG A 78 4.91 14.78 -10.24
N ARG A 79 5.69 13.90 -10.87
CA ARG A 79 6.83 14.32 -11.72
C ARG A 79 6.37 15.22 -12.86
N ALA A 80 5.32 14.83 -13.59
CA ALA A 80 4.79 15.63 -14.68
C ALA A 80 4.28 17.00 -14.20
N GLU A 81 3.63 17.05 -13.04
CA GLU A 81 3.16 18.29 -12.42
C GLU A 81 4.31 19.22 -12.01
N LEU A 82 5.37 18.66 -11.41
CA LEU A 82 6.59 19.41 -11.08
C LEU A 82 7.26 19.99 -12.34
N HIS A 83 7.32 19.23 -13.44
CA HIS A 83 7.81 19.73 -14.71
C HIS A 83 6.94 20.85 -15.31
N ARG A 84 5.62 20.76 -15.16
CA ARG A 84 4.70 21.82 -15.59
C ARG A 84 4.93 23.11 -14.79
N ILE A 85 5.02 23.03 -13.46
CA ILE A 85 5.29 24.19 -12.60
C ILE A 85 6.67 24.79 -12.91
N LYS A 86 7.66 23.95 -13.22
CA LYS A 86 8.97 24.40 -13.69
C LYS A 86 8.89 25.20 -14.99
N ALA A 87 8.09 24.74 -15.94
CA ALA A 87 7.94 25.34 -17.27
C ALA A 87 6.94 26.50 -17.35
N MET A 88 6.14 26.74 -16.30
CA MET A 88 5.19 27.85 -16.26
C MET A 88 5.92 29.20 -16.27
N ALA A 89 5.59 30.03 -17.26
CA ALA A 89 6.00 31.44 -17.36
C ALA A 89 5.05 32.38 -16.61
N SER A 90 4.46 31.92 -15.51
CA SER A 90 3.50 32.66 -14.69
C SER A 90 4.20 33.63 -13.73
N SER A 91 3.46 34.57 -13.15
CA SER A 91 4.00 35.42 -12.07
C SER A 91 4.51 34.59 -10.91
N ASP A 92 5.55 35.08 -10.23
CA ASP A 92 6.22 34.37 -9.13
C ASP A 92 5.22 33.91 -8.04
N ASP A 93 4.21 34.73 -7.71
CA ASP A 93 3.16 34.38 -6.74
C ASP A 93 2.31 33.17 -7.15
N GLN A 94 1.95 33.05 -8.44
CA GLN A 94 1.19 31.90 -8.93
C GLN A 94 2.06 30.63 -8.91
N ARG A 95 3.34 30.76 -9.27
CA ARG A 95 4.29 29.65 -9.22
C ARG A 95 4.51 29.17 -7.79
N LEU A 96 4.67 30.10 -6.84
CA LEU A 96 4.85 29.80 -5.42
C LEU A 96 3.61 29.10 -4.83
N THR A 97 2.41 29.54 -5.21
CA THR A 97 1.15 28.92 -4.76
C THR A 97 1.01 27.50 -5.32
N ALA A 98 1.29 27.29 -6.60
CA ALA A 98 1.27 25.96 -7.21
C ALA A 98 2.32 25.02 -6.60
N GLN A 99 3.51 25.53 -6.29
CA GLN A 99 4.57 24.79 -5.62
C GLN A 99 4.18 24.36 -4.21
N LYS A 100 3.59 25.27 -3.40
CA LYS A 100 3.10 24.95 -2.05
C LYS A 100 1.98 23.92 -2.08
N ALA A 101 1.05 24.03 -3.02
CA ALA A 101 0.00 23.04 -3.21
C ALA A 101 0.57 21.66 -3.56
N LEU A 102 1.55 21.61 -4.49
CA LEU A 102 2.24 20.36 -4.83
C LEU A 102 2.98 19.77 -3.62
N GLN A 103 3.63 20.58 -2.79
CA GLN A 103 4.30 20.10 -1.58
C GLN A 103 3.34 19.47 -0.58
N ALA A 104 2.23 20.13 -0.26
CA ALA A 104 1.21 19.60 0.64
C ALA A 104 0.63 18.27 0.13
N ASP A 105 0.40 18.19 -1.18
CA ASP A 105 -0.05 16.98 -1.86
C ASP A 105 0.99 15.84 -1.76
N LEU A 106 2.27 16.13 -2.02
CA LEU A 106 3.36 15.15 -1.90
C LEU A 106 3.54 14.65 -0.45
N GLU A 107 3.33 15.51 0.55
CA GLU A 107 3.35 15.14 1.97
C GLU A 107 2.19 14.22 2.34
N ALA A 108 0.98 14.52 1.87
CA ALA A 108 -0.20 13.66 2.07
C ALA A 108 0.01 12.29 1.41
N ASP A 109 0.53 12.28 0.17
CA ASP A 109 0.87 11.06 -0.56
C ASP A 109 1.92 10.24 0.18
N ARG A 110 2.97 10.89 0.71
CA ARG A 110 3.99 10.24 1.55
C ARG A 110 3.39 9.62 2.81
N SER A 111 2.49 10.32 3.50
CA SER A 111 1.84 9.78 4.70
C SER A 111 1.04 8.52 4.36
N ALA A 112 0.22 8.56 3.30
CA ALA A 112 -0.56 7.42 2.87
C ALA A 112 0.32 6.22 2.46
N LEU A 113 1.47 6.47 1.84
CA LEU A 113 2.45 5.42 1.51
C LEU A 113 3.11 4.83 2.76
N ASN A 114 3.42 5.64 3.76
CA ASN A 114 3.96 5.15 5.03
C ASN A 114 2.95 4.27 5.77
N ASP A 115 1.68 4.66 5.80
CA ASP A 115 0.61 3.85 6.39
C ASP A 115 0.46 2.53 5.64
N ALA A 116 0.45 2.58 4.30
CA ALA A 116 0.37 1.39 3.46
C ALA A 116 1.56 0.46 3.68
N LEU A 117 2.75 1.02 3.88
CA LEU A 117 3.96 0.27 4.20
C LEU A 117 3.89 -0.36 5.61
N ALA A 118 3.43 0.38 6.62
CA ALA A 118 3.26 -0.14 7.97
C ALA A 118 2.27 -1.32 7.99
N SER A 119 1.14 -1.17 7.30
CA SER A 119 0.15 -2.23 7.09
C SER A 119 0.76 -3.44 6.36
N ALA A 120 1.51 -3.21 5.28
CA ALA A 120 2.20 -4.27 4.55
C ALA A 120 3.18 -5.05 5.41
N ARG A 121 3.95 -4.37 6.26
CA ARG A 121 4.91 -4.97 7.21
C ARG A 121 4.19 -5.80 8.27
N GLN A 122 3.15 -5.26 8.89
CA GLN A 122 2.35 -5.98 9.88
C GLN A 122 1.79 -7.27 9.28
N HIS A 123 1.20 -7.19 8.08
CA HIS A 123 0.67 -8.36 7.39
C HIS A 123 1.75 -9.36 6.98
N GLY A 124 2.96 -8.91 6.64
CA GLY A 124 4.09 -9.80 6.40
C GLY A 124 4.45 -10.61 7.64
N GLN A 125 4.49 -9.97 8.81
CA GLN A 125 4.73 -10.63 10.09
C GLN A 125 3.60 -11.63 10.44
N GLU A 126 2.34 -11.27 10.17
CA GLU A 126 1.20 -12.17 10.37
C GLU A 126 1.31 -13.43 9.51
N VAL A 127 1.66 -13.29 8.22
CA VAL A 127 1.84 -14.42 7.30
C VAL A 127 2.98 -15.33 7.77
N GLU A 128 4.12 -14.76 8.18
CA GLU A 128 5.26 -15.52 8.70
C GLU A 128 4.90 -16.26 10.00
N SER A 129 4.18 -15.60 10.91
CA SER A 129 3.73 -16.20 12.17
C SER A 129 2.77 -17.37 11.93
N ASN A 130 1.78 -17.17 11.06
CA ASN A 130 0.81 -18.21 10.69
C ASN A 130 1.52 -19.40 10.03
N LEU A 131 2.46 -19.13 9.11
CA LEU A 131 3.25 -20.18 8.45
C LEU A 131 4.05 -21.02 9.44
N ALA A 132 4.71 -20.37 10.39
CA ALA A 132 5.47 -21.05 11.44
C ALA A 132 4.57 -21.91 12.34
N GLU A 133 3.37 -21.42 12.68
CA GLU A 133 2.40 -22.18 13.46
C GLU A 133 1.89 -23.42 12.70
N LEU A 134 1.62 -23.29 11.41
CA LEU A 134 1.19 -24.40 10.56
C LEU A 134 2.28 -25.43 10.34
N GLN A 135 3.53 -25.00 10.14
CA GLN A 135 4.64 -25.94 10.04
C GLN A 135 4.78 -26.79 11.31
N LYS A 136 4.50 -26.21 12.49
CA LYS A 136 4.46 -26.95 13.77
C LYS A 136 3.27 -27.90 13.86
N GLN A 137 2.08 -27.47 13.46
CA GLN A 137 0.86 -28.29 13.53
C GLN A 137 0.82 -29.39 12.47
N PHE A 138 1.42 -29.14 11.31
CA PHE A 138 1.32 -29.96 10.12
C PHE A 138 2.67 -30.05 9.38
N PRO A 139 3.62 -30.87 9.88
CA PRO A 139 4.86 -31.12 9.16
C PRO A 139 4.57 -31.74 7.78
N GLY A 140 5.08 -31.12 6.71
CA GLY A 140 4.79 -31.53 5.33
C GLY A 140 5.25 -30.51 4.28
N ASN A 141 5.03 -30.83 3.00
CA ASN A 141 5.47 -30.00 1.88
C ASN A 141 4.59 -28.75 1.74
N ASN A 142 5.08 -27.60 2.22
CA ASN A 142 4.35 -26.33 2.27
C ASN A 142 4.80 -25.31 1.19
N LYS A 143 5.51 -25.79 0.15
CA LYS A 143 6.12 -24.95 -0.89
C LYS A 143 5.21 -23.87 -1.47
N GLN A 144 3.94 -24.17 -1.72
CA GLN A 144 3.02 -23.19 -2.32
C GLN A 144 2.78 -21.97 -1.42
N ILE A 145 2.63 -22.15 -0.10
CA ILE A 145 2.48 -21.00 0.81
C ILE A 145 3.82 -20.29 0.96
N GLU A 146 4.93 -21.01 0.99
CA GLU A 146 6.27 -20.42 1.04
C GLU A 146 6.54 -19.53 -0.17
N ASP A 147 6.19 -19.99 -1.38
CA ASP A 147 6.33 -19.21 -2.62
C ASP A 147 5.46 -17.94 -2.59
N GLU A 148 4.21 -18.03 -2.13
CA GLU A 148 3.31 -16.87 -2.00
C GLU A 148 3.80 -15.89 -0.93
N ALA A 149 4.33 -16.38 0.19
CA ALA A 149 4.93 -15.55 1.24
C ALA A 149 6.20 -14.85 0.76
N VAL A 150 7.04 -15.52 -0.03
CA VAL A 150 8.21 -14.91 -0.68
C VAL A 150 7.77 -13.82 -1.64
N GLN A 151 6.76 -14.07 -2.46
CA GLN A 151 6.23 -13.07 -3.40
C GLN A 151 5.66 -11.85 -2.67
N TYR A 152 4.94 -12.07 -1.58
CA TYR A 152 4.44 -11.00 -0.70
C TYR A 152 5.60 -10.15 -0.16
N ARG A 153 6.67 -10.79 0.35
CA ARG A 153 7.86 -10.12 0.87
C ARG A 153 8.56 -9.28 -0.20
N VAL A 154 8.73 -9.81 -1.40
CA VAL A 154 9.32 -9.07 -2.53
C VAL A 154 8.49 -7.83 -2.87
N ASN A 155 7.16 -7.95 -2.85
CA ASN A 155 6.28 -6.80 -3.12
C ASN A 155 6.32 -5.77 -1.98
N ALA A 156 6.39 -6.21 -0.72
CA ALA A 156 6.57 -5.32 0.42
C ALA A 156 7.90 -4.55 0.33
N GLN A 157 9.01 -5.22 -0.02
CA GLN A 157 10.31 -4.58 -0.24
C GLN A 157 10.28 -3.54 -1.38
N LYS A 158 9.56 -3.82 -2.47
CA LYS A 158 9.36 -2.82 -3.53
C LYS A 158 8.61 -1.58 -3.03
N LEU A 159 7.64 -1.77 -2.13
CA LEU A 159 6.87 -0.66 -1.55
C LEU A 159 7.74 0.19 -0.62
N GLU A 160 8.71 -0.41 0.08
CA GLU A 160 9.66 0.31 0.95
C GLU A 160 10.47 1.38 0.22
N GLN A 161 10.75 1.20 -1.07
CA GLN A 161 11.50 2.16 -1.87
C GLN A 161 10.67 3.38 -2.30
N ARG A 162 9.34 3.29 -2.29
CA ARG A 162 8.45 4.33 -2.84
C ARG A 162 8.36 5.61 -2.00
N PRO A 163 8.35 5.56 -0.65
CA PRO A 163 8.48 6.76 0.17
C PRO A 163 9.78 7.54 -0.08
N GLU A 164 10.88 6.85 -0.40
CA GLU A 164 12.16 7.50 -0.73
C GLU A 164 12.09 8.28 -2.05
N ASP A 165 11.44 7.70 -3.07
CA ASP A 165 11.19 8.39 -4.33
C ASP A 165 10.31 9.63 -4.12
N MET A 166 9.31 9.56 -3.24
CA MET A 166 8.50 10.71 -2.87
C MET A 166 9.31 11.79 -2.13
N ASN A 167 10.20 11.39 -1.22
CA ASN A 167 11.11 12.32 -0.54
C ASN A 167 12.02 13.07 -1.52
N ARG A 168 12.50 12.38 -2.57
CA ARG A 168 13.28 13.02 -3.64
C ARG A 168 12.46 14.07 -4.37
N LEU A 169 11.19 13.81 -4.68
CA LEU A 169 10.29 14.78 -5.32
C LEU A 169 10.01 15.98 -4.42
N ILE A 170 9.79 15.76 -3.12
CA ILE A 170 9.62 16.84 -2.14
C ILE A 170 10.87 17.72 -2.13
N ALA A 171 12.06 17.12 -2.02
CA ALA A 171 13.33 17.84 -2.02
C ALA A 171 13.64 18.55 -3.35
N GLU A 172 13.17 18.01 -4.47
CA GLU A 172 13.30 18.67 -5.77
C GLU A 172 12.34 19.85 -5.89
N SER A 173 11.12 19.71 -5.37
CA SER A 173 10.13 20.78 -5.35
C SER A 173 10.56 21.95 -4.48
N SER A 174 11.28 21.72 -3.37
CA SER A 174 11.74 22.80 -2.47
C SER A 174 12.89 23.63 -3.04
N LYS A 175 13.65 23.10 -3.99
CA LYS A 175 14.74 23.82 -4.69
C LYS A 175 14.25 24.79 -5.76
N LEU A 176 12.94 24.89 -5.98
CA LEU A 176 12.33 25.79 -6.96
C LEU A 176 12.02 27.18 -6.42
N SER A 177 12.19 27.41 -5.11
CA SER A 177 12.17 28.75 -4.49
C SER A 177 13.56 29.38 -4.51
#